data_AF-I3D140-F1
#
_entry.id   AF-I3D140-F1
#
_cell.length_a   1.000
_cell.length_b   1.000
_cell.length_c   1.000
_cell.angle_alpha   90.00
_cell.angle_beta   90.00
_cell.angle_gamma   90.00
#
_symmetry.space_group_name_H-M   'P 1'
#
loop_
_entity.id
_entity.type
_entity.pdbx_description
1 polymer ?
#
loop_
_entity_poly.entity_id
_entity_poly.type
_entity_poly.pdbx_seq_one_letter_code
_entity_poly.pdbx_strand_id
1 'polypeptide(L)' 'MTYDEICPICSKSKDQHNTEDRDRCNLELVKQGIMRYCGLCGLTKPAEGFRDRCGKCGETYSFTNE' A
#
# COMPACT_ATOMS: atom_id res chain seq x y z
N MET A 1 -16.12 11.37 -12.57
CA MET A 1 -15.33 11.65 -11.36
C MET A 1 -15.15 10.33 -10.66
N THR A 2 -14.01 9.67 -10.88
CA THR A 2 -13.66 8.43 -10.19
C THR A 2 -13.15 8.80 -8.80
N TYR A 3 -13.79 8.30 -7.75
CA TYR A 3 -13.45 8.56 -6.36
C TYR A 3 -12.06 8.04 -5.94
N ASP A 4 -11.30 7.45 -6.87
CA ASP A 4 -9.95 6.88 -6.71
C ASP A 4 -8.79 7.89 -6.86
N GLU A 5 -9.07 9.18 -7.10
CA GLU A 5 -8.01 10.15 -7.39
C GLU A 5 -7.41 10.80 -6.13
N ILE A 6 -8.08 10.71 -4.97
CA ILE A 6 -7.66 11.39 -3.74
C ILE A 6 -7.07 10.37 -2.75
N CYS A 7 -5.85 10.62 -2.30
CA CYS A 7 -5.20 9.81 -1.28
C CYS A 7 -5.88 10.00 0.08
N PRO A 8 -6.37 8.93 0.73
CA PRO A 8 -7.09 9.04 2.00
C PRO A 8 -6.19 9.43 3.19
N ILE A 9 -4.85 9.39 3.02
CA ILE A 9 -3.88 9.73 4.07
C ILE A 9 -3.58 11.23 4.11
N CYS A 10 -3.34 11.84 2.95
CA CYS A 10 -2.87 13.23 2.85
C CYS A 10 -3.87 14.15 2.12
N SER A 11 -4.99 13.62 1.65
CA SER A 11 -6.03 14.32 0.87
C SER A 11 -5.54 15.00 -0.43
N LYS A 12 -4.29 14.72 -0.85
CA LYS A 12 -3.77 15.16 -2.15
C LYS A 12 -4.22 14.20 -3.24
N SER A 13 -4.29 14.70 -4.46
CA SER A 13 -4.50 13.82 -5.60
C SER A 13 -3.29 12.92 -5.83
N LYS A 14 -3.50 11.75 -6.44
CA LYS A 14 -2.44 10.76 -6.70
C LYS A 14 -1.29 11.34 -7.53
N ASP A 15 -1.58 12.24 -8.45
CA ASP A 15 -0.63 12.95 -9.30
C ASP A 15 0.19 14.02 -8.56
N GLN A 16 -0.27 14.47 -7.40
CA GLN A 16 0.44 15.44 -6.55
C GLN A 16 1.42 14.80 -5.55
N HIS A 17 1.58 13.48 -5.57
CA HIS A 17 2.55 12.80 -4.72
C HIS A 17 3.95 12.86 -5.32
N ASN A 18 4.90 13.45 -4.58
CA ASN A 18 6.32 13.17 -4.82
C ASN A 18 6.68 11.78 -4.25
N THR A 19 7.92 11.32 -4.47
CA THR A 19 8.36 10.00 -4.01
C THR A 19 8.20 9.80 -2.50
N GLU A 20 8.56 10.80 -1.69
CA GLU A 20 8.47 10.73 -0.22
C GLU A 20 7.03 10.71 0.27
N ASP A 21 6.16 11.56 -0.28
CA ASP A 21 4.72 11.57 0.02
C ASP A 21 4.09 10.22 -0.32
N ARG A 22 4.49 9.63 -1.45
CA ARG A 22 4.00 8.32 -1.89
C ARG A 22 4.44 7.22 -0.94
N ASP A 23 5.70 7.18 -0.54
CA ASP A 23 6.21 6.17 0.40
C ASP A 23 5.58 6.30 1.79
N ARG A 24 5.44 7.55 2.29
CA ARG A 24 4.76 7.83 3.56
C ARG A 24 3.31 7.39 3.53
N CYS A 25 2.54 7.78 2.50
CA CYS A 25 1.13 7.42 2.41
C CYS A 25 0.94 5.92 2.21
N ASN A 26 1.81 5.26 1.44
CA ASN A 26 1.79 3.81 1.29
C ASN A 26 2.04 3.09 2.61
N LEU A 27 2.98 3.56 3.42
CA LEU A 27 3.25 3.00 4.73
C LEU A 27 2.04 3.13 5.67
N GLU A 28 1.39 4.30 5.71
CA GLU A 28 0.19 4.49 6.52
C GLU A 28 -0.99 3.62 6.05
N LEU A 29 -1.17 3.47 4.74
CA LEU A 29 -2.17 2.56 4.17
C LEU A 29 -1.90 1.10 4.53
N VAL A 30 -0.63 0.71 4.65
CA VAL A 30 -0.23 -0.64 5.11
C VAL A 30 -0.52 -0.81 6.59
N LYS A 31 -0.21 0.18 7.43
CA LYS A 31 -0.53 0.16 8.86
C LYS A 31 -2.04 0.07 9.12
N GLN A 32 -2.85 0.72 8.30
CA GLN A 32 -4.31 0.65 8.38
C GLN A 32 -4.89 -0.66 7.81
N GLY A 33 -4.05 -1.54 7.26
CA GLY A 33 -4.49 -2.80 6.64
C GLY A 33 -5.24 -2.62 5.32
N ILE A 34 -5.24 -1.41 4.74
CA ILE A 34 -5.86 -1.11 3.43
C ILE A 34 -4.97 -1.64 2.30
N MET A 35 -3.66 -1.54 2.46
CA MET A 35 -2.66 -2.05 1.53
C MET A 35 -1.74 -3.08 2.17
N ARG A 36 -1.06 -3.84 1.33
CA ARG A 36 0.01 -4.75 1.70
C ARG A 36 1.30 -4.33 1.05
N TYR A 37 2.37 -4.37 1.83
CA TYR A 37 3.73 -4.09 1.38
C TYR A 37 4.59 -5.34 1.47
N CYS A 38 5.28 -5.65 0.38
CA CYS A 38 6.27 -6.71 0.38
C CYS A 38 7.64 -6.14 0.75
N GLY A 39 8.11 -6.43 1.96
CA GLY A 39 9.43 -6.01 2.45
C GLY A 39 10.61 -6.47 1.58
N LEU A 40 10.44 -7.54 0.81
CA LEU A 40 11.52 -8.06 -0.03
C LEU A 40 11.72 -7.30 -1.35
N CYS A 41 10.64 -6.89 -2.01
CA CYS A 41 10.70 -6.34 -3.37
C CYS A 41 10.11 -4.93 -3.50
N GLY A 42 9.64 -4.34 -2.40
CA GLY A 42 9.06 -3.00 -2.33
C GLY A 42 7.66 -2.89 -2.95
N LEU A 43 7.05 -4.00 -3.37
CA LEU A 43 5.76 -3.98 -4.05
C LEU A 43 4.62 -3.72 -3.04
N THR A 44 3.82 -2.68 -3.30
CA THR A 44 2.57 -2.40 -2.60
C THR A 44 1.37 -2.80 -3.45
N LYS A 45 0.32 -3.33 -2.81
CA LYS A 45 -0.96 -3.61 -3.47
C LYS A 45 -2.14 -3.50 -2.48
N PRO A 46 -3.39 -3.36 -2.95
CA PRO A 46 -4.56 -3.42 -2.07
C PRO A 46 -4.63 -4.74 -1.30
N ALA A 47 -5.05 -4.69 -0.03
CA ALA A 47 -5.22 -5.89 0.78
C ALA A 47 -6.50 -6.63 0.37
N GLU A 48 -6.35 -7.73 -0.37
CA GLU A 48 -7.47 -8.61 -0.75
C GLU A 48 -7.30 -9.98 -0.08
N GLY A 49 -8.24 -10.37 0.79
CA GLY A 49 -8.29 -11.69 1.45
C GLY A 49 -7.15 -12.00 2.43
N PHE A 50 -7.19 -13.13 3.14
CA PHE A 50 -6.24 -13.48 4.23
C PHE A 50 -4.97 -14.23 3.81
N ARG A 51 -4.84 -14.66 2.55
CA ARG A 51 -3.71 -15.50 2.10
C ARG A 51 -3.14 -14.88 0.85
N ASP A 52 -2.12 -14.07 1.06
CA ASP A 52 -1.64 -13.23 -0.01
C ASP A 52 -0.14 -13.33 -0.14
N ARG A 53 0.28 -13.68 -1.35
CA ARG A 53 1.68 -13.79 -1.73
C ARG A 53 1.99 -12.65 -2.68
N CYS A 54 3.20 -12.14 -2.58
CA CYS A 54 3.70 -11.13 -3.50
C CYS A 54 3.72 -11.73 -4.91
N GLY A 55 2.98 -11.12 -5.84
CA GLY A 55 2.96 -11.59 -7.23
C GLY A 55 4.32 -11.48 -7.95
N LYS A 56 5.28 -10.74 -7.35
CA LYS A 56 6.61 -10.52 -7.93
C LYS A 56 7.67 -11.48 -7.37
N CYS A 57 7.72 -11.69 -6.06
CA CYS A 57 8.75 -12.55 -5.44
C CYS A 57 8.21 -13.83 -4.78
N GLY A 58 6.88 -14.04 -4.76
CA GLY A 58 6.25 -15.22 -4.20
C GLY A 58 6.18 -15.26 -2.66
N GLU A 59 6.89 -14.36 -1.99
CA GLU A 59 6.90 -14.25 -0.52
C GLU A 59 5.52 -13.91 0.05
N THR A 60 5.22 -14.47 1.22
CA THR A 60 4.03 -14.08 1.99
C THR A 60 4.15 -12.61 2.39
N TYR A 61 3.10 -11.82 2.14
CA TYR A 61 3.04 -10.47 2.69
C TYR A 61 3.07 -10.58 4.22
N SER A 62 4.03 -9.92 4.87
CA SER A 62 4.14 -9.94 6.33
C SER A 62 2.88 -9.34 6.94
N PHE A 63 2.13 -10.16 7.68
CA PHE A 63 1.04 -9.70 8.53
C PHE A 63 1.68 -9.17 9.82
N THR A 64 1.96 -7.88 9.92
CA THR A 64 2.15 -7.29 11.25
C THR A 64 0.76 -6.98 11.82
N ASN A 65 0.13 -8.02 12.37
CA ASN A 65 -0.85 -7.89 13.44
C ASN A 65 -0.23 -8.60 14.66
N GLU A 66 0.74 -7.94 15.28
CA GLU A 66 1.19 -8.23 16.64
C GLU A 66 1.26 -6.93 17.44
#